data_AF-M7W9R1-F1
#
_entry.id   AF-M7W9R1-F1
#
_cell.length_a   1.000
_cell.length_b   1.000
_cell.length_c   1.000
_cell.angle_alpha   90.00
_cell.angle_beta   90.00
_cell.angle_gamma   90.00
#
_symmetry.space_group_name_H-M   'P 1'
#
loop_
_entity.id
_entity.type
_entity.pdbx_description
1 polymer ?
#
loop_
_entity_poly.entity_id
_entity_poly.type
_entity_poly.pdbx_seq_one_letter_code
_entity_poly.pdbx_strand_id
1 'polypeptide(L)'
;MLRFVLFLVVTFAKESLVFTELKNEDGDAVGFTAIEFDMCYYYKNNTSVYFTHDGDMVTVRLYNSSSSCSGVRIEQNLNIHDDALKNYCEDPIRCSVEIKKPPKHIGFHSL
;
A
#
# COMPACT_ATOMS: atom_id res chain seq x y z
N MET A 1 21.64 -29.06 18.60
CA MET A 1 20.79 -27.85 18.70
C MET A 1 21.16 -26.84 17.60
N LEU A 2 21.02 -27.22 16.32
CA LEU A 2 21.35 -26.34 15.18
C LEU A 2 20.22 -26.28 14.13
N ARG A 3 19.17 -27.11 14.29
CA ARG A 3 18.04 -27.20 13.35
C ARG A 3 16.88 -26.26 13.69
N PHE A 4 16.86 -25.67 14.89
CA PHE A 4 15.82 -24.72 15.32
C PHE A 4 16.10 -23.27 14.89
N VAL A 5 17.34 -22.94 14.51
CA VAL A 5 17.73 -21.56 14.15
C VAL A 5 17.35 -21.22 12.69
N LEU A 6 17.06 -22.21 11.85
CA LEU A 6 16.70 -22.01 10.44
C LEU A 6 15.21 -21.64 10.21
N PHE A 7 14.37 -21.70 11.24
CA PHE A 7 12.93 -21.41 11.11
C PHE A 7 12.53 -19.95 11.38
N LEU A 8 13.45 -19.11 11.88
CA LEU A 8 13.14 -17.72 12.25
C LEU A 8 13.53 -16.68 11.17
N VAL A 9 13.96 -17.12 9.99
CA VAL A 9 14.34 -16.20 8.87
C VAL A 9 13.21 -16.04 7.84
N VAL A 10 12.08 -16.72 8.05
CA VAL A 10 10.82 -16.52 7.32
C VAL A 10 9.96 -15.74 8.32
N THR A 11 9.94 -14.40 8.35
CA THR A 11 9.03 -13.56 7.58
C THR A 11 9.30 -12.08 7.91
N PHE A 12 10.27 -11.44 7.24
CA PHE A 12 10.34 -9.97 7.22
C PHE A 12 10.28 -9.45 5.79
N ALA A 13 9.52 -10.13 4.92
CA ALA A 13 9.10 -9.46 3.70
C ALA A 13 8.18 -8.32 4.14
N LYS A 14 8.69 -7.08 4.04
CA LYS A 14 7.92 -5.88 4.39
C LYS A 14 6.65 -5.89 3.55
N GLU A 15 5.51 -6.05 4.21
CA GLU A 15 4.22 -5.97 3.56
C GLU A 15 4.01 -4.54 3.04
N SER A 16 3.14 -4.41 2.05
CA SER A 16 2.79 -3.13 1.46
C SER A 16 1.30 -3.11 1.20
N LEU A 17 0.74 -1.91 1.18
CA LEU A 17 -0.60 -1.71 0.66
C LEU A 17 -0.51 -1.69 -0.86
N VAL A 18 -1.01 -2.75 -1.49
CA VAL A 18 -0.93 -2.96 -2.94
C VAL A 18 -2.27 -2.67 -3.58
N PHE A 19 -2.29 -1.64 -4.42
CA PHE A 19 -3.38 -1.27 -5.30
C PHE A 19 -3.14 -1.91 -6.66
N THR A 20 -3.94 -2.90 -7.05
CA THR A 20 -3.81 -3.58 -8.35
C THR A 20 -4.88 -3.07 -9.31
N GLU A 21 -4.44 -2.55 -10.45
CA GLU A 21 -5.30 -1.98 -11.51
C GLU A 21 -5.40 -2.91 -12.73
N LEU A 22 -4.34 -3.67 -13.02
CA LEU A 22 -4.28 -4.60 -14.16
C LEU A 22 -3.79 -5.98 -13.71
N LYS A 23 -4.47 -7.02 -14.22
CA LYS A 23 -4.11 -8.43 -14.02
C LYS A 23 -3.90 -9.13 -15.36
N ASN A 24 -3.02 -10.13 -15.40
CA ASN A 24 -2.90 -11.04 -16.55
C ASN A 24 -4.02 -12.12 -16.54
N GLU A 25 -3.98 -13.04 -17.50
CA GLU A 25 -4.95 -14.14 -17.61
C GLU A 25 -4.95 -15.08 -16.39
N ASP A 26 -3.83 -15.17 -15.69
CA ASP A 26 -3.66 -15.98 -14.47
C ASP A 26 -4.15 -15.24 -13.20
N GLY A 27 -4.53 -13.96 -13.31
CA GLY A 27 -4.96 -13.13 -12.20
C GLY A 27 -3.83 -12.43 -11.44
N ASP A 28 -2.58 -12.55 -11.90
CA ASP A 28 -1.42 -11.88 -11.31
C ASP A 28 -1.42 -10.38 -11.61
N ALA A 29 -1.07 -9.58 -10.61
CA ALA A 29 -0.94 -8.13 -10.75
C ALA A 29 0.22 -7.76 -11.69
N VAL A 30 -0.09 -7.11 -12.80
CA VAL A 30 0.88 -6.61 -13.80
C VAL A 30 0.95 -5.09 -13.85
N GLY A 31 -0.12 -4.40 -13.44
CA GLY A 31 -0.17 -2.96 -13.22
C GLY A 31 -0.66 -2.69 -11.82
N PHE A 32 0.21 -2.13 -10.96
CA PHE A 32 -0.08 -1.91 -9.56
C PHE A 32 0.73 -0.75 -8.98
N THR A 33 0.21 -0.17 -7.91
CA THR A 33 0.93 0.74 -7.02
C THR A 33 1.15 0.04 -5.68
N ALA A 34 2.39 0.03 -5.19
CA ALA A 34 2.71 -0.49 -3.87
C ALA A 34 3.13 0.66 -2.94
N ILE A 35 2.42 0.81 -1.84
CA ILE A 35 2.73 1.77 -0.79
C ILE A 35 3.35 1.01 0.38
N GLU A 36 4.61 1.28 0.66
CA GLU A 36 5.25 0.73 1.84
C GLU A 36 4.69 1.41 3.09
N PHE A 37 4.37 0.61 4.10
CA PHE A 37 3.97 1.16 5.39
C PHE A 37 5.13 1.89 6.06
N ASP A 38 4.75 2.81 6.94
CA ASP A 38 5.63 3.65 7.73
C ASP A 38 6.52 4.61 6.92
N MET A 39 6.06 4.94 5.71
CA MET A 39 6.71 5.88 4.81
C MET A 39 5.80 7.08 4.53
N CYS A 40 6.41 8.25 4.37
CA CYS A 40 5.73 9.48 3.99
C CYS A 40 5.79 9.66 2.48
N TYR A 41 4.63 9.77 1.84
CA TYR A 41 4.51 9.98 0.41
C TYR A 41 3.93 11.35 0.08
N TYR A 42 4.44 12.01 -0.95
CA TYR A 42 3.80 13.19 -1.51
C TYR A 42 2.50 12.80 -2.20
N TYR A 43 1.41 13.52 -1.90
CA TYR A 43 0.06 13.24 -2.41
C TYR A 43 -0.64 14.53 -2.86
N LYS A 44 -0.31 15.01 -4.06
CA LYS A 44 -0.91 16.18 -4.76
C LYS A 44 -0.89 17.49 -3.93
N ASN A 45 -0.92 18.65 -4.58
CA ASN A 45 -1.16 19.96 -3.95
C ASN A 45 -0.45 20.24 -2.59
N ASN A 46 0.83 19.90 -2.46
CA ASN A 46 1.59 20.04 -1.20
C ASN A 46 0.97 19.30 0.01
N THR A 47 0.23 18.24 -0.26
CA THR A 47 -0.25 17.29 0.76
C THR A 47 0.69 16.10 0.79
N SER A 48 0.85 15.51 1.96
CA SER A 48 1.53 14.23 2.12
C SER A 48 0.62 13.24 2.83
N VAL A 49 0.84 11.97 2.55
CA VAL A 49 0.07 10.85 3.07
C VAL A 49 1.00 9.84 3.72
N TYR A 50 0.57 9.28 4.84
CA TYR A 50 1.29 8.28 5.59
C TYR A 50 0.35 7.14 5.95
N PHE A 51 0.78 5.90 5.71
CA PHE A 51 -0.01 4.71 5.92
C PHE A 51 0.64 3.80 6.97
N THR A 52 -0.18 3.29 7.88
CA THR A 52 0.16 2.19 8.79
C THR A 52 -0.95 1.15 8.77
N HIS A 53 -0.67 -0.04 9.29
CA HIS A 53 -1.71 -1.02 9.49
C HIS A 53 -1.54 -1.82 10.79
N ASP A 54 -2.64 -2.37 11.29
CA ASP A 54 -2.70 -3.36 12.35
C ASP A 54 -3.69 -4.46 11.93
N GLY A 55 -3.16 -5.60 11.50
CA GLY A 55 -3.94 -6.60 10.77
C GLY A 55 -4.56 -6.01 9.50
N ASP A 56 -5.87 -6.17 9.36
CA ASP A 56 -6.67 -5.67 8.23
C ASP A 56 -7.08 -4.19 8.39
N MET A 57 -6.64 -3.54 9.46
CA MET A 57 -6.96 -2.15 9.77
C MET A 57 -5.89 -1.22 9.20
N VAL A 58 -6.24 -0.37 8.24
CA VAL A 58 -5.32 0.61 7.63
C VAL A 58 -5.61 2.00 8.21
N THR A 59 -4.60 2.60 8.83
CA THR A 59 -4.64 4.00 9.25
C THR A 59 -4.03 4.86 8.16
N VAL A 60 -4.80 5.82 7.66
CA VAL A 60 -4.35 6.83 6.69
C VAL A 60 -4.27 8.18 7.37
N ARG A 61 -3.10 8.81 7.31
CA ARG A 61 -2.86 10.17 7.82
C ARG A 61 -2.56 11.10 6.65
N LEU A 62 -3.42 12.09 6.47
CA LEU A 62 -3.25 13.15 5.48
C LEU A 62 -2.77 14.43 6.16
N TYR A 63 -1.66 14.98 5.68
CA TYR A 63 -1.07 16.22 6.16
C TYR A 63 -1.23 17.28 5.08
N ASN A 64 -2.25 18.13 5.23
CA ASN A 64 -2.52 19.20 4.29
C ASN A 64 -1.44 20.29 4.40
N SER A 65 -1.01 20.84 3.26
CA SER A 65 0.01 21.89 3.20
C SER A 65 1.37 21.51 3.80
N SER A 66 1.67 20.21 3.88
CA SER A 66 2.96 19.67 4.29
C SER A 66 3.36 18.56 3.34
N SER A 67 4.56 18.64 2.77
CA SER A 67 5.17 17.57 1.97
C SER A 67 5.96 16.55 2.79
N SER A 68 6.12 16.77 4.10
CA SER A 68 7.00 15.99 4.99
C SER A 68 6.26 15.27 6.14
N CYS A 69 4.96 15.00 5.99
CA CYS A 69 4.12 14.35 7.01
C CYS A 69 4.27 14.98 8.41
N SER A 70 4.28 16.31 8.46
CA SER A 70 4.46 17.10 9.67
C SER A 70 3.32 18.09 9.87
N GLY A 71 3.06 18.45 11.13
CA GLY A 71 2.00 19.40 11.48
C GLY A 71 0.62 18.76 11.66
N VAL A 72 -0.42 19.54 11.40
CA VAL A 72 -1.81 19.12 11.59
C VAL A 72 -2.18 18.07 10.56
N ARG A 73 -2.85 17.00 11.01
CA ARG A 73 -3.25 15.88 10.17
C ARG A 73 -4.71 15.53 10.35
N ILE A 74 -5.27 14.95 9.30
CA ILE A 74 -6.54 14.24 9.34
C ILE A 74 -6.20 12.75 9.33
N GLU A 75 -6.79 12.00 10.26
CA GLU A 75 -6.56 10.57 10.40
C GLU A 75 -7.87 9.82 10.15
N GLN A 76 -7.78 8.73 9.39
CA GLN A 76 -8.88 7.82 9.10
C GLN A 76 -8.42 6.39 9.29
N ASN A 77 -9.30 5.55 9.83
CA ASN A 77 -9.07 4.12 10.00
C ASN A 77 -10.06 3.38 9.10
N LEU A 78 -9.53 2.61 8.14
CA LEU A 78 -10.29 1.96 7.08
C LEU A 78 -9.92 0.48 7.02
N ASN A 79 -10.93 -0.39 6.93
CA ASN A 79 -10.67 -1.81 6.74
C ASN A 79 -10.10 -2.01 5.33
N ILE A 80 -9.23 -3.00 5.14
CA ILE A 80 -8.66 -3.29 3.83
C ILE A 80 -9.73 -3.55 2.75
N HIS A 81 -10.94 -3.98 3.17
CA HIS A 81 -12.08 -4.19 2.30
C HIS A 81 -13.01 -2.97 2.14
N ASP A 82 -12.71 -1.84 2.80
CA ASP A 82 -13.48 -0.60 2.62
C ASP A 82 -13.19 0.01 1.24
N ASP A 83 -14.25 0.25 0.47
CA ASP A 83 -14.16 0.88 -0.84
C ASP A 83 -13.54 2.29 -0.78
N ALA A 84 -13.55 2.95 0.38
CA ALA A 84 -12.89 4.23 0.60
C ALA A 84 -11.38 4.20 0.31
N LEU A 85 -10.72 3.06 0.47
CA LEU A 85 -9.29 2.90 0.13
C LEU A 85 -9.06 2.98 -1.39
N LYS A 86 -10.03 2.59 -2.21
CA LYS A 86 -9.90 2.63 -3.67
C LYS A 86 -9.81 4.06 -4.22
N ASN A 87 -10.16 5.07 -3.43
CA ASN A 87 -9.98 6.49 -3.78
C ASN A 87 -8.50 6.90 -3.91
N TYR A 88 -7.56 6.07 -3.46
CA TYR A 88 -6.13 6.28 -3.66
C TYR A 88 -5.61 5.67 -4.96
N CYS A 89 -6.43 4.94 -5.71
CA CYS A 89 -6.11 4.45 -7.06
C CYS A 89 -6.42 5.51 -8.13
N GLU A 90 -5.91 5.33 -9.34
CA GLU A 90 -6.26 6.21 -10.46
C GLU A 90 -7.71 5.96 -10.93
N ASP A 91 -8.11 4.70 -11.03
CA ASP A 91 -9.49 4.27 -11.31
C ASP A 91 -10.05 3.41 -10.16
N PRO A 92 -10.88 3.97 -9.27
CA PRO A 92 -11.45 3.26 -8.13
C PRO A 92 -12.32 2.05 -8.50
N ILE A 93 -12.91 2.00 -9.71
CA ILE A 93 -13.83 0.93 -10.11
C ILE A 93 -13.06 -0.34 -10.46
N ARG A 94 -11.88 -0.18 -11.07
CA ARG A 94 -11.04 -1.29 -11.53
C ARG A 94 -9.98 -1.71 -10.51
N CYS A 95 -9.85 -0.96 -9.42
CA CYS A 95 -8.82 -1.18 -8.42
C CYS A 95 -9.22 -2.25 -7.39
N SER A 96 -8.27 -3.12 -7.08
CA SER A 96 -8.32 -4.00 -5.90
C SER A 96 -7.22 -3.63 -4.91
N VAL A 97 -7.51 -3.74 -3.62
CA VAL A 97 -6.60 -3.33 -2.55
C VAL A 97 -6.32 -4.53 -1.65
N GLU A 98 -5.04 -4.80 -1.40
CA GLU A 98 -4.60 -5.92 -0.56
C GLU A 98 -3.37 -5.52 0.26
N ILE A 99 -3.25 -6.06 1.48
CA ILE A 99 -2.01 -6.02 2.24
C ILE A 99 -1.23 -7.28 1.88
N LYS A 100 -0.16 -7.12 1.11
CA LYS A 100 0.67 -8.24 0.69
C LYS A 100 2.07 -7.77 0.34
N LYS A 101 2.95 -8.74 0.11
CA LYS A 101 4.24 -8.46 -0.52
C LYS A 101 4.00 -7.88 -1.92
N PRO A 102 4.67 -6.77 -2.30
CA PRO A 102 4.52 -6.24 -3.64
C PRO A 102 4.97 -7.28 -4.70
N PRO A 103 4.24 -7.38 -5.83
CA PRO A 103 4.67 -8.23 -6.94
C PRO A 103 6.09 -7.88 -7.37
N LYS A 104 6.91 -8.90 -7.63
CA LYS A 104 8.33 -8.70 -8.02
C LYS A 104 8.50 -8.27 -9.47
N HIS A 105 7.51 -8.57 -10.30
CA HIS A 105 7.54 -8.26 -11.72
C HIS A 105 6.87 -6.91 -11.93
N ILE A 106 7.66 -5.89 -12.26
CA ILE A 106 7.14 -4.60 -12.70
C ILE A 106 6.74 -4.80 -14.17
N GLY A 107 5.46 -4.98 -14.41
CA GLY A 107 4.92 -4.88 -15.77
C GLY A 107 4.91 -3.40 -16.17
N PHE A 108 5.65 -3.06 -17.22
CA PHE A 108 5.57 -1.73 -17.81
C PHE A 108 4.44 -1.74 -18.86
N HIS A 109 3.39 -0.96 -18.60
CA HIS A 109 2.36 -0.68 -19.60
C HIS A 109 2.71 0.66 -20.28
N SER A 110 3.14 0.59 -21.54
CA SER A 110 3.26 1.75 -22.43
C SER A 110 2.10 1.69 -23.41
N LEU A 111 1.38 2.80 -23.55
CA LEU A 111 0.44 3.04 -24.65
C LEU A 111 1.21 3.47 -25.91
#